data_AF-A0A378F3A6-F1
#
_entry.id   AF-A0A378F3A6-F1
#
_cell.length_a   1.000
_cell.length_b   1.000
_cell.length_c   1.000
_cell.angle_alpha   90.00
_cell.angle_beta   90.00
_cell.angle_gamma   90.00
#
_symmetry.space_group_name_H-M   'P 1'
#
loop_
_entity.id
_entity.type
_entity.pdbx_description
1 polymer ?
#
loop_
_entity_poly.entity_id
_entity_poly.type
_entity_poly.pdbx_seq_one_letter_code
_entity_poly.pdbx_strand_id
1 'polypeptide(L)'
;MAPSHCVPGVAAASWTYAVGSVSGRDEDKFNAWGIPVVTGPELGLPLIEEKCLAWMECRLLPATAAQTQYDTLFGEVVSAAADERAFVTGRWQFDDDKLNTLHHLGTGNFVASGRHVRANSLDE
;
A
#
# COMPACT_ATOMS: atom_id res chain seq x y z
N MET A 1 -1.57 14.30 12.64
CA MET A 1 -2.01 12.94 12.25
C MET A 1 -0.87 12.31 11.47
N ALA A 2 -0.48 11.08 11.77
CA ALA A 2 0.55 10.35 11.04
C ALA A 2 -0.13 9.22 10.25
N PRO A 3 -0.04 9.20 8.91
CA PRO A 3 -0.63 8.12 8.12
C PRO A 3 0.30 6.91 8.00
N SER A 4 -0.27 5.71 8.01
CA SER A 4 0.36 4.53 7.42
C SER A 4 -0.13 4.35 5.99
N HIS A 5 0.73 3.85 5.11
CA HIS A 5 0.39 3.50 3.74
C HIS A 5 0.78 2.05 3.48
N CYS A 6 -0.06 1.31 2.77
CA CYS A 6 0.19 -0.07 2.40
C CYS A 6 0.09 -0.25 0.89
N VAL A 7 0.85 -1.21 0.36
CA VAL A 7 0.83 -1.61 -1.04
C VAL A 7 0.04 -2.93 -1.12
N PRO A 8 -1.24 -2.90 -1.50
CA PRO A 8 -2.06 -4.11 -1.54
C PRO A 8 -1.63 -5.04 -2.69
N GLY A 9 -1.54 -6.34 -2.39
CA GLY A 9 -1.40 -7.39 -3.38
C GLY A 9 -2.76 -7.84 -3.93
N VAL A 10 -2.76 -8.69 -4.95
CA VAL A 10 -4.00 -9.17 -5.60
C VAL A 10 -5.02 -9.77 -4.63
N ALA A 11 -4.55 -10.47 -3.61
CA ALA A 11 -5.41 -11.12 -2.61
C ALA A 11 -6.18 -10.11 -1.75
N ALA A 12 -5.74 -8.84 -1.68
CA ALA A 12 -6.42 -7.77 -0.96
C ALA A 12 -7.52 -7.08 -1.78
N ALA A 13 -7.79 -7.47 -3.04
CA ALA A 13 -8.69 -6.70 -3.92
C ALA A 13 -10.07 -6.40 -3.31
N SER A 14 -10.71 -7.41 -2.70
CA SER A 14 -11.99 -7.22 -2.03
C SER A 14 -11.89 -6.31 -0.80
N TRP A 15 -10.80 -6.40 -0.03
CA TRP A 15 -10.55 -5.50 1.10
C TRP A 15 -10.33 -4.06 0.62
N THR A 16 -9.43 -3.86 -0.36
CA THR A 16 -9.13 -2.55 -0.94
C THR A 16 -10.40 -1.87 -1.46
N TYR A 17 -11.26 -2.59 -2.18
CA TYR A 17 -12.51 -2.03 -2.67
C TYR A 17 -13.48 -1.69 -1.54
N ALA A 18 -13.66 -2.60 -0.57
CA ALA A 18 -14.58 -2.39 0.54
C ALA A 18 -14.17 -1.18 1.40
N VAL A 19 -12.92 -1.12 1.85
CA VAL A 19 -12.44 -0.02 2.70
C VAL A 19 -12.32 1.30 1.93
N GLY A 20 -12.22 1.26 0.61
CA GLY A 20 -12.29 2.44 -0.26
C GLY A 20 -13.72 2.93 -0.52
N SER A 21 -14.74 2.10 -0.30
CA SER A 21 -16.14 2.39 -0.60
C SER A 21 -16.97 2.85 0.60
N VAL A 22 -16.47 2.63 1.82
CA VAL A 22 -17.15 3.03 3.06
C VAL A 22 -16.32 4.05 3.84
N SER A 23 -16.95 4.92 4.62
CA SER A 23 -16.23 5.92 5.42
C SER A 23 -15.87 5.37 6.81
N GLY A 24 -14.66 5.66 7.27
CA GLY A 24 -14.22 5.24 8.62
C GLY A 24 -14.69 6.20 9.72
N ARG A 25 -15.47 7.23 9.36
CA ARG A 25 -16.08 8.14 10.34
C ARG A 25 -17.24 7.49 11.08
N ASP A 26 -17.95 6.60 10.40
CA ASP A 26 -19.20 6.02 10.90
C ASP A 26 -19.00 4.60 11.45
N GLU A 27 -17.90 3.93 11.10
CA GLU A 27 -17.60 2.56 11.51
C GLU A 27 -16.09 2.26 11.51
N ASP A 28 -15.69 1.30 12.33
CA ASP A 28 -14.35 0.73 12.31
C ASP A 28 -14.23 -0.31 11.20
N LYS A 29 -13.59 0.10 10.10
CA LYS A 29 -13.40 -0.75 8.92
C LYS A 29 -12.56 -1.99 9.20
N PHE A 30 -11.57 -1.91 10.08
CA PHE A 30 -10.73 -3.08 10.33
C PHE A 30 -11.56 -4.20 10.95
N ASN A 31 -12.39 -3.84 11.93
CA ASN A 31 -13.30 -4.78 12.56
C ASN A 31 -14.44 -5.24 11.62
N ALA A 32 -15.04 -4.34 10.85
CA ALA A 32 -16.14 -4.68 9.94
C ALA A 32 -15.75 -5.71 8.86
N TRP A 33 -14.50 -5.67 8.38
CA TRP A 33 -13.99 -6.59 7.36
C TRP A 33 -12.96 -7.62 7.86
N GLY A 34 -12.75 -7.71 9.18
CA GLY A 34 -11.83 -8.65 9.80
C GLY A 34 -10.39 -8.51 9.29
N ILE A 35 -9.93 -7.27 9.06
CA ILE A 35 -8.58 -6.97 8.58
C ILE A 35 -7.64 -6.95 9.78
N PRO A 36 -6.70 -7.91 9.89
CA PRO A 36 -5.75 -7.92 10.99
C PRO A 36 -4.74 -6.78 10.83
N VAL A 37 -4.35 -6.20 11.96
CA VAL A 37 -3.34 -5.14 12.01
C VAL A 37 -2.25 -5.50 12.99
N VAL A 38 -1.03 -5.10 12.66
CA VAL A 38 0.12 -5.11 13.57
C VAL A 38 0.47 -3.68 13.97
N THR A 39 1.10 -3.52 15.13
CA THR A 39 1.54 -2.20 15.60
C THR A 39 2.86 -1.83 14.94
N GLY A 40 2.89 -0.67 14.29
CA GLY A 40 4.08 -0.15 13.64
C GLY A 40 5.22 0.18 14.61
N PRO A 41 6.47 -0.09 14.21
CA PRO A 41 7.61 -0.04 15.13
C PRO A 41 8.05 1.39 15.48
N GLU A 42 7.81 2.38 14.62
CA GLU A 42 8.30 3.74 14.82
C GLU A 42 7.22 4.68 15.36
N LEU A 43 6.01 4.65 14.80
CA LEU A 43 4.92 5.56 15.18
C LEU A 43 3.77 4.86 15.91
N GLY A 44 3.80 3.54 16.05
CA GLY A 44 2.72 2.76 16.68
C GLY A 44 1.43 2.73 15.87
N LEU A 45 1.50 2.99 14.56
CA LEU A 45 0.32 3.03 13.69
C LEU A 45 -0.18 1.61 13.37
N PRO A 46 -1.48 1.42 13.08
CA PRO A 46 -1.95 0.14 12.56
C PRO A 46 -1.39 -0.10 11.15
N LEU A 47 -0.74 -1.23 10.97
CA LEU A 47 -0.17 -1.69 9.70
C LEU A 47 -0.86 -2.97 9.25
N ILE A 48 -1.10 -3.10 7.95
CA ILE A 48 -1.67 -4.30 7.35
C ILE A 48 -0.51 -5.06 6.68
N GLU A 49 -0.21 -6.27 7.17
CA GLU A 49 0.75 -7.17 6.54
C GLU A 49 0.06 -8.25 5.71
N GLU A 50 -1.08 -8.75 6.18
CA GLU A 50 -1.83 -9.77 5.43
C GLU A 50 -2.34 -9.21 4.10
N LYS A 51 -2.05 -9.92 3.01
CA LYS A 51 -2.42 -9.59 1.61
C LYS A 51 -1.83 -8.27 1.08
N CYS A 52 -1.01 -7.58 1.86
CA CYS A 52 -0.21 -6.44 1.43
C CYS A 52 1.22 -6.90 1.15
N LEU A 53 1.85 -6.28 0.15
CA LEU A 53 3.22 -6.60 -0.25
C LEU A 53 4.25 -5.64 0.38
N ALA A 54 3.81 -4.50 0.87
CA ALA A 54 4.63 -3.55 1.62
C ALA A 54 3.78 -2.60 2.46
N TRP A 55 4.41 -1.95 3.41
CA TRP A 55 3.86 -0.85 4.17
C TRP A 55 4.92 0.20 4.49
N MET A 56 4.48 1.41 4.82
CA MET A 56 5.30 2.50 5.32
C MET A 56 4.56 3.31 6.39
N GLU A 57 5.29 3.71 7.42
CA GLU A 57 4.86 4.72 8.40
C GLU A 57 5.38 6.08 7.96
N CYS A 58 4.48 7.06 7.91
CA CYS A 58 4.80 8.39 7.46
C CYS A 58 4.50 9.43 8.54
N ARG A 59 5.42 10.36 8.75
CA ARG A 59 5.17 11.61 9.48
C ARG A 59 4.67 12.65 8.49
N LEU A 60 3.47 13.19 8.73
CA LEU A 60 2.91 14.25 7.90
C LEU A 60 3.77 15.53 8.03
N LEU A 61 4.21 16.07 6.90
CA LEU A 61 4.93 17.33 6.83
C LEU A 61 3.97 18.53 7.03
N PRO A 62 4.50 19.73 7.34
CA PRO A 62 3.67 20.92 7.51
C PRO A 62 2.77 21.20 6.30
N ALA A 63 1.59 21.76 6.58
CA ALA A 63 0.60 22.04 5.56
C ALA A 63 1.15 22.97 4.46
N THR A 64 0.79 22.67 3.21
CA THR A 64 1.21 23.44 2.03
C THR A 64 -0.02 24.03 1.34
N ALA A 65 0.20 24.97 0.41
CA ALA A 65 -0.88 25.46 -0.45
C ALA A 65 -1.55 24.33 -1.27
N ALA A 66 -0.76 23.32 -1.68
CA ALA A 66 -1.26 22.16 -2.41
C ALA A 66 -2.20 21.31 -1.55
N GLN A 67 -1.95 21.19 -0.24
CA GLN A 67 -2.86 20.51 0.68
C GLN A 67 -4.22 21.22 0.74
N THR A 68 -4.22 22.55 0.91
CA THR A 68 -5.49 23.30 1.02
C THR A 68 -6.27 23.30 -0.28
N GLN A 69 -5.58 23.34 -1.42
CA GLN A 69 -6.24 23.49 -2.73
C GLN A 69 -6.65 22.16 -3.36
N TYR A 70 -5.93 21.07 -3.08
CA TYR A 70 -6.06 19.80 -3.79
C TYR A 70 -6.02 18.56 -2.88
N ASP A 71 -6.04 18.74 -1.56
CA ASP A 71 -5.87 17.66 -0.57
C ASP A 71 -4.55 16.87 -0.72
N THR A 72 -3.53 17.49 -1.34
CA THR A 72 -2.21 16.87 -1.53
C THR A 72 -1.40 16.90 -0.24
N LEU A 73 -1.14 15.73 0.33
CA LEU A 73 -0.35 15.53 1.54
C LEU A 73 1.09 15.11 1.21
N PHE A 74 2.05 15.65 1.95
CA PHE A 74 3.46 15.23 1.88
C PHE A 74 3.87 14.59 3.20
N GLY A 75 4.52 13.44 3.14
CA GLY A 75 4.97 12.71 4.32
C GLY A 75 6.43 12.30 4.22
N GLU A 76 7.13 12.36 5.35
CA GLU A 76 8.44 11.74 5.54
C GLU A 76 8.22 10.26 5.91
N VAL A 77 8.78 9.34 5.13
CA VAL A 77 8.77 7.91 5.48
C VAL A 77 9.79 7.69 6.59
N VAL A 78 9.32 7.25 7.76
CA VAL A 78 10.15 7.02 8.95
C VAL A 78 10.40 5.54 9.22
N SER A 79 9.55 4.66 8.68
CA SER A 79 9.72 3.20 8.73
C SER A 79 9.03 2.56 7.53
N ALA A 80 9.58 1.46 7.02
CA ALA A 80 8.98 0.71 5.92
C ALA A 80 9.42 -0.75 5.95
N ALA A 81 8.54 -1.64 5.50
CA ALA A 81 8.87 -3.04 5.24
C ALA A 81 8.14 -3.54 3.99
N ALA A 82 8.61 -4.66 3.47
CA ALA A 82 8.02 -5.36 2.33
C ALA A 82 8.07 -6.88 2.55
N ASP A 83 7.13 -7.60 1.94
CA ASP A 83 7.17 -9.06 1.89
C ASP A 83 8.46 -9.49 1.19
N GLU A 84 9.32 -10.21 1.90
CA GLU A 84 10.64 -10.62 1.42
C GLU A 84 10.59 -11.51 0.17
N ARG A 85 9.44 -12.13 -0.12
CA ARG A 85 9.23 -12.89 -1.36
C ARG A 85 8.98 -11.96 -2.55
N ALA A 86 8.35 -10.82 -2.32
CA ALA A 86 7.97 -9.84 -3.34
C ALA A 86 9.01 -8.72 -3.50
N PHE A 87 9.85 -8.47 -2.49
CA PHE A 87 10.88 -7.43 -2.53
C PHE A 87 12.22 -7.96 -2.03
N VAL A 88 13.08 -8.35 -2.97
CA VAL A 88 14.36 -9.00 -2.69
C VAL A 88 15.50 -8.05 -3.08
N THR A 89 16.42 -7.79 -2.14
CA THR A 89 17.64 -6.99 -2.40
C THR A 89 17.37 -5.62 -3.02
N GLY A 90 16.33 -4.93 -2.54
CA GLY A 90 15.97 -3.59 -3.03
C GLY A 90 15.18 -3.58 -4.34
N ARG A 91 14.65 -4.73 -4.79
CA ARG A 91 13.93 -4.86 -6.07
C ARG A 91 12.68 -5.70 -5.94
N TRP A 92 11.61 -5.27 -6.61
CA TRP A 92 10.39 -6.05 -6.75
C TRP A 92 10.63 -7.33 -7.56
N GLN A 93 10.12 -8.45 -7.05
CA GLN A 93 10.08 -9.76 -7.65
C GLN A 93 8.63 -10.21 -7.69
N PHE A 94 7.96 -9.96 -8.81
CA PHE A 94 6.58 -10.41 -9.01
C PHE A 94 6.58 -11.82 -9.58
N ASP A 95 5.59 -12.63 -9.18
CA ASP A 95 5.42 -14.01 -9.64
C ASP A 95 4.38 -14.14 -10.77
N ASP A 96 3.90 -13.00 -11.28
CA ASP A 96 2.85 -12.88 -12.31
C ASP A 96 1.50 -13.51 -11.91
N ASP A 97 1.26 -13.75 -10.62
CA ASP A 97 0.02 -14.32 -10.10
C ASP A 97 -0.34 -13.69 -8.73
N LYS A 98 0.32 -14.10 -7.65
CA LYS A 98 -0.12 -13.85 -6.26
C LYS A 98 0.61 -12.70 -5.59
N LEU A 99 1.85 -12.44 -5.98
CA LEU A 99 2.72 -11.42 -5.40
C LEU A 99 2.75 -10.17 -6.27
N ASN A 100 1.65 -9.83 -6.94
CA ASN A 100 1.53 -8.65 -7.77
C ASN A 100 0.72 -7.57 -7.06
N THR A 101 1.15 -6.31 -7.19
CA THR A 101 0.42 -5.16 -6.63
C THR A 101 -0.86 -4.90 -7.42
N LEU A 102 -1.87 -4.34 -6.77
CA LEU A 102 -3.12 -3.91 -7.41
C LEU A 102 -3.06 -2.48 -7.93
N HIS A 103 -3.69 -2.24 -9.09
CA HIS A 103 -3.85 -0.94 -9.72
C HIS A 103 -5.32 -0.73 -10.11
N HIS A 104 -5.94 0.30 -9.57
CA HIS A 104 -7.39 0.51 -9.69
C HIS A 104 -7.76 1.15 -11.03
N LEU A 105 -8.75 0.56 -11.71
CA LEU A 105 -9.34 1.07 -12.96
C LEU A 105 -10.71 1.75 -12.75
N GLY A 106 -11.32 1.59 -11.57
CA GLY A 106 -12.63 2.16 -11.23
C GLY A 106 -13.70 1.09 -10.97
N THR A 107 -14.69 1.46 -10.12
CA THR A 107 -15.86 0.62 -9.80
C THR A 107 -15.51 -0.81 -9.37
N GLY A 108 -14.40 -0.96 -8.62
CA GLY A 108 -13.94 -2.26 -8.13
C GLY A 108 -13.20 -3.12 -9.17
N ASN A 109 -12.92 -2.59 -10.36
CA ASN A 109 -12.05 -3.23 -11.34
C ASN A 109 -10.60 -2.87 -11.07
N PHE A 110 -9.73 -3.86 -11.06
CA PHE A 110 -8.30 -3.70 -10.87
C PHE A 110 -7.53 -4.47 -11.93
N VAL A 111 -6.30 -4.03 -12.19
CA VAL A 111 -5.28 -4.84 -12.84
C VAL A 111 -4.17 -5.12 -11.85
N ALA A 112 -3.57 -6.30 -11.97
CA ALA A 112 -2.34 -6.62 -11.25
C ALA A 112 -1.15 -6.01 -11.99
N SER A 113 -0.03 -5.77 -11.30
CA SER A 113 1.26 -5.51 -11.95
C SER A 113 1.52 -6.56 -13.03
N GLY A 114 1.87 -6.12 -14.24
CA GLY A 114 2.03 -7.02 -15.38
C GLY A 114 3.36 -7.77 -15.38
N ARG A 115 3.53 -8.59 -16.43
CA ARG A 115 4.72 -9.40 -16.69
C ARG A 115 6.01 -8.57 -16.58
N HIS A 116 6.99 -9.10 -15.86
CA HIS A 116 8.33 -8.52 -15.82
C HIS A 116 9.00 -8.55 -17.21
N VAL A 117 9.49 -7.40 -17.65
CA VAL A 117 10.27 -7.25 -18.89
C VAL A 117 11.63 -6.68 -18.52
N ARG A 118 12.69 -7.43 -18.85
CA ARG A 118 14.07 -6.99 -18.66
C ARG A 118 14.62 -6.47 -19.98
N ALA A 119 15.16 -5.26 -19.97
CA ALA A 119 15.95 -4.76 -21.09
C ALA A 119 17.22 -5.61 -21.25
N ASN A 120 17.75 -5.66 -22.47
CA ASN A 120 19.08 -6.23 -22.70
C ASN A 120 20.11 -5.43 -21.88
N SER A 121 21.10 -6.12 -21.31
CA SER A 121 22.26 -5.44 -20.72
C SER A 121 22.96 -4.62 -21.79
N LEU A 122 23.50 -3.46 -21.39
CA LEU A 122 24.31 -2.60 -22.28
C LEU A 122 25.75 -3.11 -22.44
N ASP A 123 26.04 -4.33 -21.98
CA ASP A 123 27.38 -4.91 -21.95
C ASP A 123 27.46 -6.12 -22.91
N GLU A 124 28.35 -5.99 -23.91
CA GLU A 124 29.15 -7.06 -24.54
C GLU A 124 30.35 -7.41 -23.64
#